data_AF-A0A011MGG1-F1
#
_entry.id   AF-A0A011MGG1-F1
#
_cell.length_a   1.000
_cell.length_b   1.000
_cell.length_c   1.000
_cell.angle_alpha   90.00
_cell.angle_beta   90.00
_cell.angle_gamma   90.00
#
_symmetry.space_group_name_H-M   'P 1'
#
loop_
_entity.id
_entity.type
_entity.pdbx_description
1 polymer ?
#
loop_
_entity_poly.entity_id
_entity_poly.type
_entity_poly.pdbx_seq_one_letter_code
_entity_poly.pdbx_strand_id
1 'polypeptide(L)'
;MPVVTLKSVVQAKNINVAVSDNPEFNTVKVGKGNNATTISSDADGVRIAKADGSPQRITNVAAGRADNDAVNVGQLKGAVNNLNNKINRNQREARAGIAGAAAIAGLPEIHLAGKSMLATAASTYKGENAIAVGYSRLSDNSKIKLKLSGSADTRGDFIGTVGVGYAW
;
A
#
# COMPACT_ATOMS: atom_id res chain seq x y z
N MET A 1 -32.67 -6.14 -41.76
CA MET A 1 -32.17 -4.94 -41.05
C MET A 1 -33.33 -3.98 -40.88
N PRO A 2 -33.73 -3.57 -39.68
CA PRO A 2 -34.74 -2.54 -39.52
C PRO A 2 -34.20 -1.24 -40.14
N VAL A 3 -34.89 -0.74 -41.16
CA VAL A 3 -34.57 0.54 -41.79
C VAL A 3 -35.14 1.63 -40.91
N VAL A 4 -34.29 2.40 -40.23
CA VAL A 4 -34.74 3.61 -39.52
C VAL A 4 -35.05 4.67 -40.57
N THR A 5 -36.32 4.84 -40.91
CA THR A 5 -36.76 5.91 -41.80
C THR A 5 -36.73 7.23 -41.05
N LEU A 6 -35.67 8.02 -41.26
CA LEU A 6 -35.58 9.38 -40.73
C LEU A 6 -36.62 10.26 -41.44
N LYS A 7 -37.65 10.69 -40.72
CA LYS A 7 -38.53 11.77 -41.20
C LYS A 7 -37.87 13.10 -40.82
N SER A 8 -37.46 13.87 -41.82
CA SER A 8 -37.00 15.25 -41.62
C SER A 8 -38.09 16.24 -42.00
N VAL A 9 -38.32 17.23 -41.14
CA VAL A 9 -39.13 18.41 -41.48
C VAL A 9 -38.21 19.62 -41.34
N VAL A 10 -38.04 20.36 -42.44
CA VAL A 10 -37.28 21.61 -42.42
C VAL A 10 -38.22 22.72 -41.97
N GLN A 11 -37.94 23.33 -40.82
CA GLN A 11 -38.63 24.52 -40.34
C GLN A 11 -37.60 25.64 -40.11
N ALA A 12 -37.60 26.65 -40.99
CA ALA A 12 -36.61 27.73 -40.98
C ALA A 12 -35.16 27.19 -40.99
N LYS A 13 -34.28 27.67 -40.08
CA LYS A 13 -32.87 27.25 -39.96
C LYS A 13 -32.67 25.91 -39.24
N ASN A 14 -33.74 25.23 -38.80
CA ASN A 14 -33.66 23.99 -38.03
C ASN A 14 -34.15 22.80 -38.87
N ILE A 15 -33.44 21.67 -38.75
CA ILE A 15 -33.86 20.38 -39.27
C ILE A 15 -34.28 19.52 -38.07
N ASN A 16 -35.56 19.16 -38.01
CA ASN A 16 -36.06 18.21 -37.02
C ASN A 16 -35.96 16.80 -37.60
N VAL A 17 -35.28 15.89 -36.89
CA VAL A 17 -35.11 14.50 -37.30
C VAL A 17 -35.85 13.60 -36.30
N ALA A 18 -36.85 12.86 -36.77
CA ALA A 18 -37.53 11.86 -35.94
C ALA A 18 -36.73 10.55 -35.89
N VAL A 19 -36.54 10.02 -34.67
CA VAL A 19 -35.94 8.70 -34.39
C VAL A 19 -36.95 7.85 -33.61
N SER A 20 -36.81 6.51 -33.66
CA SER A 20 -37.62 5.61 -32.82
C SER A 20 -37.30 5.81 -31.33
N ASP A 21 -38.23 5.44 -30.45
CA ASP A 21 -38.05 5.58 -28.99
C ASP A 21 -36.85 4.78 -28.45
N ASN A 22 -36.57 3.61 -29.04
CA ASN A 22 -35.43 2.74 -28.70
C ASN A 22 -34.56 2.51 -29.94
N PRO A 23 -33.75 3.50 -30.36
CA PRO A 23 -32.89 3.34 -31.51
C PRO A 23 -31.72 2.39 -31.20
N GLU A 24 -31.47 1.43 -32.08
CA GLU A 24 -30.31 0.54 -31.99
C GLU A 24 -29.18 1.04 -32.88
N PHE A 25 -27.98 1.13 -32.32
CA PHE A 25 -26.77 1.52 -33.06
C PHE A 25 -25.73 0.43 -32.95
N ASN A 26 -25.15 0.04 -34.08
CA ASN A 26 -23.97 -0.84 -34.08
C ASN A 26 -22.77 -0.13 -33.43
N THR A 27 -22.58 1.16 -33.72
CA THR A 27 -21.53 2.01 -33.13
C THR A 27 -22.00 3.47 -33.09
N VAL A 28 -21.45 4.25 -32.16
CA VAL A 28 -21.60 5.71 -32.11
C VAL A 28 -20.22 6.34 -32.17
N LYS A 29 -19.97 7.20 -33.17
CA LYS A 29 -18.70 7.94 -33.32
C LYS A 29 -18.90 9.41 -32.97
N VAL A 30 -18.16 9.89 -31.98
CA VAL A 30 -18.19 11.28 -31.53
C VAL A 30 -16.89 11.97 -31.95
N GLY A 31 -16.99 13.15 -32.55
CA GLY A 31 -15.83 13.91 -33.05
C GLY A 31 -15.33 13.44 -34.42
N LYS A 32 -14.19 14.01 -34.86
CA LYS A 32 -13.57 13.74 -36.18
C LYS A 32 -12.05 13.61 -36.05
N GLY A 33 -11.42 12.96 -37.04
CA GLY A 33 -9.97 12.76 -37.10
C GLY A 33 -9.42 11.98 -35.90
N ASN A 34 -8.24 12.35 -35.43
CA ASN A 34 -7.52 11.69 -34.34
C ASN A 34 -8.23 11.79 -32.97
N ASN A 35 -9.16 12.75 -32.82
CA ASN A 35 -9.94 12.94 -31.60
C ASN A 35 -11.27 12.18 -31.62
N ALA A 36 -11.57 11.46 -32.71
CA ALA A 36 -12.81 10.71 -32.78
C ALA A 36 -12.79 9.55 -31.77
N THR A 37 -13.91 9.39 -31.07
CA THR A 37 -14.14 8.31 -30.12
C THR A 37 -15.28 7.45 -30.63
N THR A 38 -15.06 6.14 -30.69
CA THR A 38 -16.06 5.15 -31.04
C THR A 38 -16.54 4.47 -29.77
N ILE A 39 -17.85 4.47 -29.56
CA ILE A 39 -18.55 3.70 -28.53
C ILE A 39 -19.24 2.53 -29.23
N SER A 40 -18.96 1.31 -28.79
CA SER A 40 -19.54 0.08 -29.31
C SER A 40 -19.72 -0.94 -28.19
N SER A 41 -20.38 -2.06 -28.47
CA SER A 41 -20.42 -3.21 -27.56
C SER A 41 -19.59 -4.36 -28.12
N ASP A 42 -18.94 -5.12 -27.24
CA ASP A 42 -18.30 -6.40 -27.54
C ASP A 42 -18.72 -7.45 -26.49
N ALA A 43 -18.10 -8.63 -26.52
CA ALA A 43 -18.42 -9.72 -25.59
C ALA A 43 -18.14 -9.38 -24.12
N ASP A 44 -17.27 -8.40 -23.86
CA ASP A 44 -16.85 -7.97 -22.52
C ASP A 44 -17.62 -6.73 -22.03
N GLY A 45 -18.49 -6.15 -22.88
CA GLY A 45 -19.37 -5.02 -22.53
C GLY A 45 -19.17 -3.80 -23.40
N VAL A 46 -19.12 -2.61 -22.79
CA VAL A 46 -18.97 -1.33 -23.51
C VAL A 46 -17.50 -1.12 -23.88
N ARG A 47 -17.22 -1.00 -25.18
CA ARG A 47 -15.92 -0.67 -25.73
C ARG A 47 -15.83 0.80 -26.10
N ILE A 48 -14.81 1.49 -25.59
CA ILE A 48 -14.51 2.89 -25.90
C ILE A 48 -13.11 2.97 -26.53
N ALA A 49 -13.05 3.30 -27.81
CA ALA A 49 -11.83 3.28 -28.59
C ALA A 49 -11.61 4.58 -29.37
N LYS A 50 -10.36 4.85 -29.73
CA LYS A 50 -10.02 5.86 -30.75
C LYS A 50 -10.44 5.37 -32.15
N ALA A 51 -10.31 6.24 -33.14
CA ALA A 51 -10.59 5.91 -34.54
C ALA A 51 -9.77 4.73 -35.08
N ASP A 52 -8.57 4.49 -34.55
CA ASP A 52 -7.67 3.38 -34.93
C ASP A 52 -7.93 2.09 -34.14
N GLY A 53 -8.94 2.07 -33.26
CA GLY A 53 -9.30 0.91 -32.43
C GLY A 53 -8.49 0.78 -31.12
N SER A 54 -7.48 1.63 -30.89
CA SER A 54 -6.70 1.64 -29.65
C SER A 54 -7.51 2.20 -28.46
N PRO A 55 -7.11 1.91 -27.20
CA PRO A 55 -7.80 2.42 -26.02
C PRO A 55 -7.91 3.95 -26.00
N GLN A 56 -9.09 4.45 -25.65
CA GLN A 56 -9.35 5.88 -25.47
C GLN A 56 -9.27 6.27 -23.99
N ARG A 57 -8.80 7.49 -23.71
CA ARG A 57 -8.85 8.06 -22.37
C ARG A 57 -10.25 8.56 -22.06
N ILE A 58 -10.82 8.12 -20.95
CA ILE A 58 -12.05 8.66 -20.40
C ILE A 58 -11.67 9.73 -19.37
N THR A 59 -12.08 10.97 -19.61
CA THR A 59 -11.76 12.12 -18.74
C THR A 59 -12.98 12.61 -17.98
N ASN A 60 -12.76 13.38 -16.92
CA ASN A 60 -13.82 13.94 -16.08
C ASN A 60 -14.65 12.88 -15.33
N VAL A 61 -14.00 11.77 -14.96
CA VAL A 61 -14.60 10.73 -14.13
C VAL A 61 -14.56 11.18 -12.67
N ALA A 62 -15.72 11.46 -12.09
CA ALA A 62 -15.85 11.74 -10.66
C ALA A 62 -15.38 10.55 -9.82
N ALA A 63 -15.06 10.77 -8.55
CA ALA A 63 -14.69 9.68 -7.66
C ALA A 63 -15.87 8.71 -7.49
N GLY A 64 -15.63 7.41 -7.69
CA GLY A 64 -16.62 6.37 -7.47
C GLY A 64 -17.03 6.28 -5.99
N ARG A 65 -18.29 5.93 -5.74
CA ARG A 65 -18.90 5.81 -4.41
C ARG A 65 -19.39 4.39 -4.09
N ALA A 66 -19.87 3.66 -5.10
CA ALA A 66 -20.30 2.27 -4.97
C ALA A 66 -19.27 1.30 -5.58
N ASP A 67 -19.34 0.01 -5.22
CA ASP A 67 -18.38 -1.02 -5.66
C ASP A 67 -18.32 -1.21 -7.18
N ASN A 68 -19.42 -0.89 -7.88
CA ASN A 68 -19.53 -1.02 -9.33
C ASN A 68 -19.24 0.30 -10.07
N ASP A 69 -18.84 1.37 -9.37
CA ASP A 69 -18.44 2.62 -10.00
C ASP A 69 -17.02 2.53 -10.56
N ALA A 70 -16.76 3.26 -11.65
CA ALA A 70 -15.41 3.42 -12.15
C ALA A 70 -14.53 4.19 -11.14
N VAL A 71 -13.33 3.67 -10.87
CA VAL A 71 -12.31 4.34 -10.03
C VAL A 71 -11.50 5.30 -10.89
N ASN A 72 -11.31 6.52 -10.43
CA ASN A 72 -10.43 7.48 -11.10
C ASN A 72 -8.98 7.41 -10.59
N VAL A 73 -8.04 7.98 -11.35
CA VAL A 73 -6.60 7.95 -11.02
C VAL A 73 -6.29 8.67 -9.69
N GLY A 74 -7.11 9.64 -9.29
CA GLY A 74 -6.96 10.32 -8.00
C GLY A 74 -7.17 9.37 -6.81
N GLN A 75 -8.23 8.56 -6.85
CA GLN A 75 -8.51 7.53 -5.84
C GLN A 75 -7.40 6.48 -5.80
N LEU A 76 -6.94 5.99 -6.96
CA LEU A 76 -5.85 5.01 -7.03
C LEU A 76 -4.55 5.57 -6.43
N LYS A 77 -4.16 6.80 -6.78
CA LYS A 77 -2.97 7.46 -6.21
C LYS A 77 -3.08 7.61 -4.69
N GLY A 78 -4.26 7.97 -4.18
CA GLY A 78 -4.52 8.04 -2.74
C GLY A 78 -4.28 6.70 -2.05
N ALA A 79 -4.85 5.62 -2.60
CA ALA A 79 -4.67 4.26 -2.06
C ALA A 79 -3.20 3.81 -2.10
N VAL A 80 -2.52 3.99 -3.23
CA VAL A 80 -1.11 3.62 -3.39
C VAL A 80 -0.21 4.41 -2.44
N ASN A 81 -0.44 5.71 -2.27
CA ASN A 81 0.34 6.53 -1.33
C ASN A 81 0.16 6.06 0.12
N ASN A 82 -1.07 5.73 0.53
CA ASN A 82 -1.33 5.17 1.85
C ASN A 82 -0.61 3.84 2.07
N LEU A 83 -0.60 2.96 1.06
CA LEU A 83 0.14 1.70 1.10
C LEU A 83 1.66 1.93 1.20
N ASN A 84 2.22 2.82 0.37
CA ASN A 84 3.64 3.16 0.42
C ASN A 84 4.06 3.70 1.79
N ASN A 85 3.23 4.55 2.40
CA ASN A 85 3.47 5.07 3.74
C ASN A 85 3.47 3.96 4.80
N LYS A 86 2.52 3.02 4.72
CA LYS A 86 2.46 1.85 5.61
C LYS A 86 3.66 0.93 5.43
N ILE A 87 4.07 0.65 4.18
CA ILE A 87 5.24 -0.16 3.88
C ILE A 87 6.51 0.49 4.45
N ASN A 88 6.71 1.79 4.21
CA ASN A 88 7.87 2.51 4.72
C ASN A 88 7.91 2.52 6.25
N ARG A 89 6.74 2.67 6.90
CA ARG A 89 6.62 2.58 8.36
C ARG A 89 7.01 1.19 8.87
N ASN A 90 6.38 0.14 8.34
CA ASN A 90 6.69 -1.25 8.72
C ASN A 90 8.17 -1.59 8.50
N GLN A 91 8.78 -1.12 7.41
CA GLN A 91 10.21 -1.33 7.16
C GLN A 91 11.09 -0.67 8.22
N ARG A 92 10.73 0.54 8.69
CA ARG A 92 11.46 1.24 9.74
C ARG A 92 11.27 0.58 11.10
N GLU A 93 10.03 0.22 11.45
CA GLU A 93 9.72 -0.55 12.68
C GLU A 93 10.50 -1.87 12.73
N ALA A 94 10.52 -2.64 11.63
CA ALA A 94 11.30 -3.88 11.56
C ALA A 94 12.82 -3.64 11.71
N ARG A 95 13.37 -2.59 11.07
CA ARG A 95 14.80 -2.25 11.20
C ARG A 95 15.15 -1.80 12.62
N ALA A 96 14.29 -1.02 13.25
CA ALA A 96 14.45 -0.54 14.61
C ALA A 96 14.37 -1.69 15.62
N GLY A 97 13.45 -2.63 15.44
CA GLY A 97 13.40 -3.86 16.22
C GLY A 97 14.66 -4.73 16.08
N ILE A 98 15.24 -4.83 14.88
CA ILE A 98 16.55 -5.50 14.68
C ILE A 98 17.65 -4.77 15.43
N ALA A 99 17.69 -3.44 15.40
CA ALA A 99 18.62 -2.65 16.20
C ALA A 99 18.38 -2.92 17.71
N GLY A 100 17.14 -2.95 18.17
CA GLY A 100 16.77 -3.26 19.55
C GLY A 100 17.31 -4.62 20.00
N ALA A 101 17.15 -5.64 19.17
CA ALA A 101 17.68 -6.98 19.43
C ALA A 101 19.21 -7.01 19.39
N ALA A 102 19.84 -6.33 18.43
CA ALA A 102 21.29 -6.24 18.32
C ALA A 102 21.90 -5.50 19.53
N ALA A 103 21.24 -4.46 20.03
CA ALA A 103 21.67 -3.74 21.24
C ALA A 103 21.61 -4.66 22.46
N ILE A 104 20.54 -5.45 22.61
CA ILE A 104 20.44 -6.46 23.68
C ILE A 104 21.55 -7.52 23.55
N ALA A 105 21.81 -8.00 22.34
CA ALA A 105 22.85 -8.99 22.08
C ALA A 105 24.26 -8.46 22.41
N GLY A 106 24.49 -7.16 22.20
CA GLY A 106 25.75 -6.49 22.52
C GLY A 106 25.96 -6.19 24.01
N LEU A 107 24.99 -6.47 24.89
CA LEU A 107 25.14 -6.23 26.34
C LEU A 107 26.22 -7.15 26.94
N PRO A 108 27.25 -6.59 27.61
CA PRO A 108 28.18 -7.36 28.42
C PRO A 108 27.47 -8.16 29.53
N GLU A 109 28.04 -9.31 29.89
CA GLU A 109 27.49 -10.20 30.92
C GLU A 109 28.47 -10.46 32.07
N ILE A 110 27.93 -10.78 33.25
CA ILE A 110 28.73 -11.20 34.40
C ILE A 110 29.25 -12.64 34.23
N HIS A 111 30.53 -12.83 34.58
CA HIS A 111 31.20 -14.13 34.65
C HIS A 111 31.82 -14.43 36.03
N LEU A 112 31.52 -13.61 37.05
CA LEU A 112 32.00 -13.81 38.41
C LEU A 112 30.90 -14.39 39.31
N ALA A 113 31.25 -15.44 40.06
CA ALA A 113 30.35 -16.14 40.99
C ALA A 113 29.75 -15.20 42.04
N GLY A 114 28.46 -15.34 42.29
CA GLY A 114 27.70 -14.55 43.28
C GLY A 114 27.55 -13.06 42.97
N LYS A 115 28.10 -12.57 41.85
CA LYS A 115 28.03 -11.16 41.47
C LYS A 115 26.91 -10.87 40.49
N SER A 116 26.48 -9.62 40.52
CA SER A 116 25.51 -9.05 39.59
C SER A 116 26.18 -7.99 38.72
N MET A 117 25.69 -7.78 37.51
CA MET A 117 26.12 -6.72 36.61
C MET A 117 24.91 -6.00 36.02
N LEU A 118 24.99 -4.68 35.97
CA LEU A 118 24.12 -3.84 35.15
C LEU A 118 24.93 -3.37 33.94
N ALA A 119 24.34 -3.44 32.76
CA ALA A 119 24.99 -3.11 31.51
C ALA A 119 24.07 -2.26 30.63
N THR A 120 24.70 -1.47 29.75
CA THR A 120 24.02 -0.68 28.73
C THR A 120 24.73 -0.88 27.40
N ALA A 121 23.97 -0.93 26.31
CA ALA A 121 24.51 -1.06 24.96
C ALA A 121 23.68 -0.22 23.98
N ALA A 122 24.26 0.10 22.83
CA ALA A 122 23.56 0.78 21.74
C ALA A 122 23.89 0.09 20.42
N SER A 123 23.01 0.19 19.43
CA SER A 123 23.25 -0.36 18.11
C SER A 123 22.60 0.48 17.01
N THR A 124 22.99 0.20 15.77
CA THR A 124 22.42 0.81 14.57
C THR A 124 22.20 -0.24 13.49
N TYR A 125 21.09 -0.15 12.75
CA TYR A 125 20.79 -1.04 11.64
C TYR A 125 20.00 -0.31 10.54
N LYS A 126 20.60 -0.21 9.35
CA LYS A 126 19.99 0.40 8.15
C LYS A 126 19.29 1.76 8.40
N GLY A 127 19.92 2.60 9.23
CA GLY A 127 19.46 3.97 9.54
C GLY A 127 18.57 4.11 10.78
N GLU A 128 18.18 3.02 11.43
CA GLU A 128 17.50 3.04 12.73
C GLU A 128 18.48 2.70 13.85
N ASN A 129 18.21 3.18 15.07
CA ASN A 129 19.10 2.99 16.22
C ASN A 129 18.31 2.48 17.42
N ALA A 130 19.00 1.82 18.34
CA ALA A 130 18.40 1.40 19.60
C ALA A 130 19.39 1.43 20.76
N ILE A 131 18.85 1.56 21.96
CA ILE A 131 19.60 1.48 23.21
C ILE A 131 19.00 0.35 24.04
N ALA A 132 19.86 -0.45 24.65
CA ALA A 132 19.50 -1.54 25.54
C ALA A 132 20.09 -1.32 26.93
N VAL A 133 19.37 -1.82 27.93
CA VAL A 133 19.82 -1.98 29.30
C VAL A 133 19.63 -3.43 29.70
N GLY A 134 20.50 -3.97 30.53
CA GLY A 134 20.36 -5.33 31.02
C GLY A 134 20.98 -5.56 32.38
N TYR A 135 20.46 -6.57 33.04
CA TYR A 135 20.92 -7.08 34.31
C TYR A 135 21.29 -8.55 34.16
N SER A 136 22.43 -8.95 34.72
CA SER A 136 22.81 -10.37 34.79
C SER A 136 23.36 -10.73 36.16
N ARG A 137 23.14 -11.98 36.57
CA ARG A 137 23.65 -12.54 37.83
C ARG A 137 24.12 -13.97 37.64
N LEU A 138 25.25 -14.31 38.24
CA LEU A 138 25.73 -15.69 38.35
C LEU A 138 25.60 -16.15 39.82
N SER A 139 25.10 -17.36 40.04
CA SER A 139 24.97 -17.94 41.38
C SER A 139 26.32 -18.11 42.05
N ASP A 140 26.31 -18.23 43.38
CA ASP A 140 27.54 -18.35 44.20
C ASP A 140 28.34 -19.62 43.85
N ASN A 141 27.65 -20.67 43.41
CA ASN A 141 28.27 -21.92 42.95
C ASN A 141 28.64 -21.91 41.45
N SER A 142 28.51 -20.77 40.76
CA SER A 142 28.76 -20.59 39.32
C SER A 142 27.92 -21.46 38.37
N LYS A 143 26.92 -22.19 38.88
CA LYS A 143 26.14 -23.13 38.09
C LYS A 143 24.93 -22.51 37.40
N ILE A 144 24.36 -21.43 37.94
CA ILE A 144 23.13 -20.81 37.41
C ILE A 144 23.42 -19.37 37.00
N LYS A 145 23.17 -19.02 35.74
CA LYS A 145 23.21 -17.64 35.23
C LYS A 145 21.79 -17.16 34.91
N LEU A 146 21.46 -15.96 35.35
CA LEU A 146 20.24 -15.23 35.00
C LEU A 146 20.60 -13.98 34.18
N LYS A 147 19.82 -13.69 33.13
CA LYS A 147 19.92 -12.46 32.34
C LYS A 147 18.53 -11.89 32.10
N LEU A 148 18.39 -10.59 32.31
CA LEU A 148 17.22 -9.79 31.97
C LEU A 148 17.71 -8.62 31.12
N SER A 149 17.01 -8.30 30.04
CA SER A 149 17.37 -7.15 29.22
C SER A 149 16.15 -6.53 28.58
N GLY A 150 16.24 -5.23 28.32
CA GLY A 150 15.25 -4.48 27.58
C GLY A 150 15.92 -3.49 26.66
N SER A 151 15.29 -3.17 25.53
CA SER A 151 15.72 -2.11 24.64
C SER A 151 14.57 -1.23 24.19
N ALA A 152 14.91 -0.01 23.81
CA ALA A 152 14.05 0.97 23.18
C ALA A 152 14.72 1.45 21.91
N ASP A 153 13.95 1.63 20.84
CA ASP A 153 14.46 2.05 19.54
C ASP A 153 13.96 3.43 19.10
N THR A 154 14.51 3.93 17.99
CA THR A 154 14.16 5.24 17.41
C THR A 154 12.72 5.35 16.91
N ARG A 155 11.96 4.26 16.87
CA ARG A 155 10.54 4.23 16.51
C ARG A 155 9.63 4.29 17.73
N GLY A 156 10.19 4.15 18.93
CA GLY A 156 9.46 4.12 20.19
C GLY A 156 8.97 2.73 20.57
N ASP A 157 9.43 1.69 19.86
CA ASP A 157 9.10 0.30 20.19
C ASP A 157 10.09 -0.25 21.24
N PHE A 158 9.63 -1.24 22.00
CA PHE A 158 10.38 -1.85 23.10
C PHE A 158 10.50 -3.37 22.93
N ILE A 159 11.68 -3.91 23.27
CA ILE A 159 11.93 -5.35 23.32
C ILE A 159 12.33 -5.72 24.75
N GLY A 160 11.77 -6.81 25.29
CA GLY A 160 12.16 -7.37 26.58
C GLY A 160 12.57 -8.83 26.43
N THR A 161 13.61 -9.25 27.13
CA THR A 161 14.09 -10.63 27.14
C THR A 161 14.50 -11.08 28.54
N VAL A 162 14.30 -12.37 28.82
CA VAL A 162 14.75 -13.03 30.05
C VAL A 162 15.35 -14.38 29.67
N GLY A 163 16.45 -14.78 30.32
CA GLY A 163 17.12 -16.04 30.07
C GLY A 163 17.76 -16.60 31.34
N VAL A 164 17.76 -17.92 31.45
CA VAL A 164 18.43 -18.67 32.52
C VAL A 164 19.27 -19.78 31.91
N GLY A 165 20.47 -20.00 32.44
CA GLY A 165 21.36 -21.08 32.02
C GLY A 165 21.88 -21.87 33.21
N TYR A 166 22.01 -23.19 33.05
CA TYR A 166 22.63 -24.09 34.03
C TYR A 166 23.84 -24.79 33.42
N ALA A 167 24.96 -24.82 34.16
CA ALA A 167 26.18 -25.54 33.80
C ALA A 167 26.53 -26.55 34.90
N TRP A 168 26.94 -27.76 34.50
CA TRP A 168 27.31 -28.86 35.40
C TRP A 168 28.79 -29.19 35.36
#